data_AF-A0A960WV41-F1
#
_entry.id   AF-A0A960WV41-F1
#
_cell.length_a   1.000
_cell.length_b   1.000
_cell.length_c   1.000
_cell.angle_alpha   90.00
_cell.angle_beta   90.00
_cell.angle_gamma   90.00
#
_symmetry.space_group_name_H-M   'P 1'
#
loop_
_entity.id
_entity.type
_entity.pdbx_description
1 polymer ?
#
loop_
_entity_poly.entity_id
_entity_poly.type
_entity_poly.pdbx_seq_one_letter_code
_entity_poly.pdbx_strand_id
1 'polypeptide(L)'
;MKSFSELPDYKDLRCLWKQKRIERPTPDLELTPDSWVERGAEVVGWWLARLEFWLSESGWLRAWLRLNLIVAIVLTSAGLLLLPPVARVLEQIARSSHWLGEIFGELATVITSLPPVAVTLGVLYLGFVLYRRLRRKRLLHRGGGYPGEDYYP
;
A
#
# COMPACT_ATOMS: atom_id res chain seq x y z
N MET A 1 16.69 9.91 -43.59
CA MET A 1 16.81 8.97 -42.46
C MET A 1 18.26 8.48 -42.45
N LYS A 2 19.03 8.76 -41.39
CA LYS A 2 20.44 8.29 -41.34
C LYS A 2 20.46 6.77 -41.18
N SER A 3 21.29 6.11 -41.97
CA SER A 3 21.44 4.65 -41.97
C SER A 3 22.06 4.18 -40.65
N PHE A 4 21.65 3.02 -40.12
CA PHE A 4 22.25 2.42 -38.92
C PHE A 4 23.76 2.13 -39.08
N SER A 5 24.29 2.17 -40.29
CA SER A 5 25.73 2.06 -40.59
C SER A 5 26.54 3.33 -40.33
N GLU A 6 25.89 4.48 -40.05
CA GLU A 6 26.55 5.74 -39.67
C GLU A 6 26.59 5.98 -38.15
N LEU A 7 26.15 5.00 -37.35
CA LEU A 7 26.24 5.10 -35.90
C LEU A 7 27.73 5.08 -35.49
N PRO A 8 28.19 6.04 -34.67
CA PRO A 8 29.58 6.07 -34.21
C PRO A 8 29.91 4.76 -33.49
N ASP A 9 31.10 4.23 -33.78
CA ASP A 9 31.55 2.95 -33.24
C ASP A 9 31.49 2.99 -31.69
N TYR A 10 31.16 1.87 -31.06
CA TYR A 10 30.99 1.79 -29.59
C TYR A 10 32.27 2.19 -28.84
N LYS A 11 33.42 2.17 -29.54
CA LYS A 11 34.71 2.66 -29.07
C LYS A 11 34.75 4.19 -28.97
N ASP A 12 34.11 4.90 -29.88
CA ASP A 12 34.01 6.37 -29.87
C ASP A 12 33.07 6.85 -28.76
N LEU A 13 31.99 6.12 -28.51
CA LEU A 13 31.11 6.36 -27.35
C LEU A 13 31.86 6.18 -26.02
N ARG A 14 32.85 5.29 -25.98
CA ARG A 14 33.75 5.12 -24.82
C ARG A 14 34.66 6.33 -24.60
N CYS A 15 35.03 7.03 -25.67
CA CYS A 15 35.79 8.29 -25.57
C CYS A 15 34.95 9.43 -24.98
N LEU A 16 33.65 9.51 -25.29
CA LEU A 16 32.72 10.46 -24.64
C LEU A 16 32.52 10.19 -23.14
N TRP A 17 32.85 8.97 -22.71
CA TRP A 17 32.81 8.55 -21.30
C TRP A 17 34.13 8.77 -20.55
N LYS A 18 35.21 9.17 -21.22
CA LYS A 18 36.46 9.50 -20.51
C LYS A 18 36.29 10.84 -19.80
N GLN A 19 36.20 10.78 -18.47
CA GLN A 19 36.31 11.94 -17.59
C GLN A 19 37.73 12.50 -17.71
N LYS A 20 37.97 13.39 -18.67
CA LYS A 20 39.17 14.22 -18.65
C LYS A 20 39.08 15.11 -17.42
N ARG A 21 40.14 15.08 -16.60
CA ARG A 21 40.29 16.00 -15.46
C ARG A 21 40.20 17.43 -16.02
N ILE A 22 39.33 18.23 -15.44
CA ILE A 22 39.19 19.64 -15.81
C ILE A 22 40.46 20.34 -15.35
N GLU A 23 41.11 21.08 -16.25
CA GLU A 23 42.31 21.86 -15.92
C GLU A 23 41.94 22.98 -14.93
N ARG A 24 42.84 23.27 -14.00
CA ARG A 24 42.58 24.28 -12.97
C ARG A 24 42.39 25.63 -13.67
N PRO A 25 41.28 26.36 -13.42
CA PRO A 25 41.05 27.64 -14.06
C PRO A 25 42.14 28.63 -13.66
N THR A 26 43.00 28.98 -14.61
CA THR A 26 43.96 30.08 -14.48
C THR A 26 43.23 31.39 -14.76
N PRO A 27 43.21 32.35 -13.83
CA PRO A 27 42.62 33.65 -14.10
C PRO A 27 43.48 34.37 -15.13
N ASP A 28 43.04 34.35 -16.39
CA ASP A 28 43.60 35.20 -17.44
C ASP A 28 42.84 36.52 -17.39
N LEU A 29 43.23 37.36 -16.43
CA LEU A 29 42.66 38.68 -16.20
C LEU A 29 43.36 39.70 -17.09
N GLU A 30 43.37 39.49 -18.41
CA GLU A 30 43.60 40.56 -19.37
C GLU A 30 42.35 41.43 -19.39
N LEU A 31 42.23 42.27 -18.36
CA LEU A 31 41.11 43.19 -18.14
C LEU A 31 40.92 44.08 -19.37
N THR A 32 39.98 43.72 -20.24
CA THR A 32 39.51 44.60 -21.30
C THR A 32 39.05 45.91 -20.63
N PRO A 33 39.65 47.07 -20.98
CA PRO A 33 39.54 48.27 -20.15
C PRO A 33 38.16 48.93 -20.16
N ASP A 34 37.30 48.65 -21.15
CA ASP A 34 36.26 49.61 -21.54
C ASP A 34 34.81 49.21 -21.20
N SER A 35 34.55 47.98 -20.73
CA SER A 35 33.17 47.50 -20.51
C SER A 35 32.99 46.88 -19.12
N TRP A 36 32.26 47.59 -18.24
CA TRP A 36 31.90 47.11 -16.91
C TRP A 36 31.03 45.84 -16.96
N VAL A 37 30.28 45.66 -18.05
CA VAL A 37 29.45 44.47 -18.30
C VAL A 37 30.32 43.27 -18.63
N GLU A 38 31.33 43.44 -19.50
CA GLU A 38 32.27 42.38 -19.85
C GLU A 38 33.09 41.93 -18.65
N ARG A 39 33.51 42.86 -17.79
CA ARG A 39 34.16 42.53 -16.51
C ARG A 39 33.25 41.76 -15.56
N GLY A 40 31.98 42.15 -15.49
CA GLY A 40 30.98 41.41 -14.71
C GLY A 40 30.80 39.98 -15.23
N ALA A 41 30.73 39.81 -16.55
CA ALA A 41 30.62 38.51 -17.20
C ALA A 41 31.87 37.64 -17.01
N GLU A 42 33.08 38.21 -17.08
CA GLU A 42 34.34 37.51 -16.82
C GLU A 42 34.45 37.05 -15.36
N VAL A 43 34.08 37.90 -14.40
CA VAL A 43 34.08 37.54 -12.98
C VAL A 43 33.06 36.45 -12.70
N VAL A 44 31.84 36.55 -13.25
CA VAL A 44 30.81 35.50 -13.12
C VAL A 44 31.27 34.20 -13.77
N GLY A 45 31.87 34.28 -14.97
CA GLY A 45 32.45 33.13 -15.68
C GLY A 45 33.57 32.46 -14.88
N TRP A 46 34.45 33.23 -14.25
CA TRP A 46 35.50 32.73 -13.38
C TRP A 46 34.93 32.05 -12.13
N TRP A 47 33.89 32.63 -11.50
CA TRP A 47 33.20 32.00 -10.38
C TRP A 47 32.52 30.70 -10.77
N LEU A 48 31.85 30.65 -11.93
CA LEU A 48 31.25 29.42 -12.48
C LEU A 48 32.32 28.36 -12.77
N ALA A 49 33.42 28.70 -13.44
CA ALA A 49 34.51 27.78 -13.72
C ALA A 49 35.19 27.29 -12.43
N ARG A 50 35.29 28.15 -11.42
CA ARG A 50 35.85 27.80 -10.10
C ARG A 50 34.91 26.92 -9.28
N LEU A 51 33.60 27.16 -9.34
CA LEU A 51 32.59 26.29 -8.76
C LEU A 51 32.56 24.93 -9.47
N GLU A 52 32.64 24.92 -10.80
CA GLU A 52 32.74 23.69 -11.59
C GLU A 52 34.01 22.91 -11.23
N PHE A 53 35.16 23.57 -11.08
CA PHE A 53 36.39 22.94 -10.61
C PHE A 53 36.27 22.40 -9.18
N TRP A 54 35.67 23.15 -8.25
CA TRP A 54 35.46 22.72 -6.87
C TRP A 54 34.49 21.53 -6.76
N LEU A 55 33.42 21.54 -7.55
CA LEU A 55 32.45 20.44 -7.60
C LEU A 55 32.98 19.23 -8.40
N SER A 56 33.88 19.42 -9.36
CA SER A 56 34.29 18.42 -10.35
C SER A 56 35.79 18.11 -10.38
N GLU A 57 36.56 18.46 -9.34
CA GLU A 57 38.02 18.23 -9.31
C GLU A 57 38.41 16.75 -9.52
N SER A 58 37.53 15.84 -9.07
CA SER A 58 37.70 14.38 -9.15
C SER A 58 36.76 13.69 -10.16
N GLY A 59 35.88 14.44 -10.83
CA GLY A 59 34.81 13.88 -11.66
C GLY A 59 33.74 13.07 -10.89
N TRP A 60 33.88 12.93 -9.57
CA TRP A 60 33.00 12.11 -8.74
C TRP A 60 31.57 12.64 -8.69
N LEU A 61 31.37 13.95 -8.55
CA LEU A 61 30.03 14.53 -8.51
C LEU A 61 29.28 14.36 -9.83
N ARG A 62 29.98 14.49 -10.97
CA ARG A 62 29.39 14.26 -12.30
C ARG A 62 29.01 12.80 -12.49
N ALA A 63 29.80 11.87 -11.96
CA ALA A 63 29.46 10.45 -11.93
C ALA A 63 28.27 10.17 -10.99
N TRP A 64 28.24 10.80 -9.81
CA TRP A 64 27.18 10.67 -8.82
C TRP A 64 25.84 11.21 -9.33
N LEU A 65 25.85 12.39 -9.95
CA LEU A 65 24.66 13.00 -10.56
C LEU A 65 24.16 12.17 -11.76
N ARG A 66 25.07 11.64 -12.59
CA ARG A 66 24.71 10.74 -13.69
C ARG A 66 24.14 9.42 -13.17
N LEU A 67 24.69 8.85 -12.10
CA LEU A 67 24.16 7.64 -11.47
C LEU A 67 22.77 7.89 -10.90
N ASN A 68 22.58 8.97 -10.14
CA ASN A 68 21.26 9.32 -9.61
C ASN A 68 20.23 9.59 -10.70
N LEU A 69 20.63 10.23 -11.81
CA LEU A 69 19.75 10.45 -12.95
C LEU A 69 19.34 9.12 -13.60
N ILE A 70 20.28 8.19 -13.81
CA ILE A 70 19.98 6.86 -14.35
C ILE A 70 19.06 6.10 -13.40
N VAL A 71 19.36 6.10 -12.10
CA VAL A 71 18.52 5.45 -11.07
C VAL A 71 17.12 6.07 -11.06
N ALA A 72 16.99 7.39 -11.13
CA ALA A 72 15.70 8.06 -11.18
C ALA A 72 14.90 7.68 -12.44
N ILE A 73 15.54 7.59 -13.61
CA ILE A 73 14.89 7.16 -14.85
C ILE A 73 14.43 5.69 -14.75
N VAL A 74 15.28 4.80 -14.22
CA VAL A 74 14.94 3.39 -14.01
C VAL A 74 13.79 3.24 -13.03
N LEU A 75 13.82 3.94 -11.89
CA LEU A 75 12.75 3.91 -10.91
C LEU A 75 11.45 4.51 -11.44
N THR A 76 11.52 5.61 -12.19
CA THR A 76 10.34 6.25 -12.79
C THR A 76 9.72 5.35 -13.84
N SER A 77 10.53 4.72 -14.70
CA SER A 77 10.03 3.77 -15.72
C SER A 77 9.45 2.51 -15.08
N ALA A 78 10.11 1.93 -14.08
CA ALA A 78 9.59 0.80 -13.32
C ALA A 78 8.28 1.17 -12.62
N GLY A 79 8.24 2.33 -11.95
CA GLY A 79 7.04 2.86 -11.30
C GLY A 79 5.90 3.05 -12.28
N LEU A 80 6.15 3.67 -13.44
CA LEU A 80 5.15 3.88 -14.49
C LEU A 80 4.59 2.56 -15.05
N LEU A 81 5.44 1.54 -15.19
CA LEU A 81 5.03 0.21 -15.66
C LEU A 81 4.27 -0.59 -14.59
N LEU A 82 4.65 -0.44 -13.31
CA LEU A 82 4.07 -1.18 -12.19
C LEU A 82 2.80 -0.52 -11.63
N LEU A 83 2.62 0.79 -11.78
CA LEU A 83 1.46 1.53 -11.30
C LEU A 83 0.13 0.97 -11.83
N PRO A 84 -0.06 0.76 -13.16
CA PRO A 84 -1.32 0.24 -13.68
C PRO A 84 -1.66 -1.16 -13.15
N PRO A 85 -0.75 -2.16 -13.16
CA PRO A 85 -1.01 -3.47 -12.57
C PRO A 85 -1.37 -3.39 -11.08
N VAL A 86 -0.61 -2.63 -10.30
CA VAL A 86 -0.83 -2.49 -8.85
C VAL A 86 -2.19 -1.83 -8.57
N ALA A 87 -2.53 -0.76 -9.30
CA ALA A 87 -3.82 -0.10 -9.18
C ALA A 87 -4.98 -1.05 -9.50
N ARG A 88 -4.85 -1.89 -10.55
CA ARG A 88 -5.86 -2.90 -10.90
C ARG A 88 -6.04 -3.93 -9.79
N VAL A 89 -4.96 -4.42 -9.20
CA VAL A 89 -5.02 -5.36 -8.07
C VAL A 89 -5.69 -4.72 -6.86
N LEU A 90 -5.33 -3.49 -6.51
CA LEU A 90 -5.96 -2.73 -5.41
C LEU A 90 -7.45 -2.51 -5.64
N GLU A 91 -7.87 -2.15 -6.85
CA GLU A 91 -9.27 -1.98 -7.22
C GLU A 91 -10.05 -3.30 -7.16
N GLN A 92 -9.39 -4.41 -7.48
CA GLN A 92 -9.96 -5.75 -7.42
C GLN A 92 -10.10 -6.24 -5.98
N ILE A 93 -9.13 -5.93 -5.12
CA ILE A 93 -9.22 -6.15 -3.67
C ILE A 93 -10.38 -5.32 -3.10
N ALA A 94 -10.45 -4.03 -3.42
CA ALA A 94 -11.53 -3.16 -2.96
C ALA A 94 -12.93 -3.66 -3.38
N ARG A 95 -13.07 -4.14 -4.62
CA ARG A 95 -14.31 -4.79 -5.10
C ARG A 95 -14.60 -6.11 -4.37
N SER A 96 -13.59 -6.91 -4.09
CA SER A 96 -13.75 -8.17 -3.37
C SER A 96 -14.10 -7.97 -1.88
N SER A 97 -13.71 -6.84 -1.29
CA SER A 97 -14.06 -6.48 0.08
C SER A 97 -15.56 -6.27 0.28
N HIS A 98 -16.29 -5.88 -0.77
CA HIS A 98 -17.75 -5.74 -0.69
C HIS A 98 -18.42 -7.10 -0.42
N TRP A 99 -18.02 -8.14 -1.17
CA TRP A 99 -18.51 -9.51 -0.98
C TRP A 99 -18.11 -10.09 0.38
N LEU A 100 -16.88 -9.84 0.83
CA LEU A 100 -16.46 -10.24 2.17
C LEU A 100 -17.30 -9.55 3.25
N GLY A 101 -17.55 -8.24 3.12
CA GLY A 101 -18.38 -7.49 4.06
C GLY A 101 -19.83 -8.01 4.12
N GLU A 102 -20.41 -8.37 2.97
CA GLU A 102 -21.75 -8.94 2.90
C GLU A 102 -21.82 -10.32 3.57
N ILE A 103 -20.86 -11.21 3.28
CA ILE A 103 -20.77 -12.54 3.91
C ILE A 103 -20.57 -12.42 5.44
N PHE A 104 -19.71 -11.52 5.90
CA PHE A 104 -19.52 -11.28 7.34
C PHE A 104 -20.76 -10.67 7.99
N GLY A 105 -21.46 -9.78 7.30
CA GLY A 105 -22.72 -9.20 7.75
C GLY A 105 -23.81 -10.26 7.91
N GLU A 106 -23.99 -11.11 6.89
CA GLU A 106 -24.94 -12.22 6.93
C GLU A 106 -24.59 -13.21 8.06
N LEU A 107 -23.32 -13.62 8.18
CA LEU A 107 -22.88 -14.48 9.29
C LEU A 107 -23.12 -13.85 10.66
N ALA A 108 -22.84 -12.56 10.83
CA ALA A 108 -23.09 -11.85 12.08
C ALA A 108 -24.58 -11.83 12.43
N THR A 109 -25.47 -11.61 11.44
CA THR A 109 -26.92 -11.64 11.64
C THR A 109 -27.44 -13.04 12.02
N VAL A 110 -26.90 -14.09 11.41
CA VAL A 110 -27.24 -15.48 11.76
C VAL A 110 -26.78 -15.81 13.19
N ILE A 111 -25.55 -15.44 13.55
CA ILE A 111 -25.00 -15.69 14.88
C ILE A 111 -25.75 -14.91 15.96
N THR A 112 -26.15 -13.66 15.69
CA THR A 112 -26.89 -12.83 16.65
C THR A 112 -28.38 -13.18 16.76
N SER A 113 -28.97 -13.82 15.73
CA SER A 113 -30.36 -14.29 15.76
C SER A 113 -30.54 -15.67 16.39
N LEU A 114 -29.46 -16.44 16.56
CA LEU A 114 -29.45 -17.76 17.22
C LEU A 114 -29.90 -17.75 18.70
N PRO A 115 -29.43 -16.82 19.56
CA PRO A 115 -29.83 -16.78 20.97
C PRO A 115 -31.34 -16.55 21.19
N PRO A 116 -32.02 -15.60 20.53
CA PRO A 116 -33.47 -15.45 20.62
C PRO A 116 -34.25 -16.72 20.24
N VAL A 117 -33.81 -17.43 19.20
CA VAL A 117 -34.46 -18.67 18.75
C VAL A 117 -34.26 -19.80 19.76
N ALA A 118 -33.06 -19.95 20.31
CA ALA A 118 -32.78 -20.92 21.37
C ALA A 118 -33.61 -20.64 22.64
N VAL A 119 -33.74 -19.35 23.02
CA VAL A 119 -34.54 -18.93 24.18
C VAL A 119 -36.02 -19.23 23.96
N THR A 120 -36.59 -18.89 22.80
CA THR A 120 -38.01 -19.17 22.51
C THR A 120 -38.32 -20.66 22.54
N LEU A 121 -37.47 -21.50 21.94
CA LEU A 121 -37.58 -22.96 22.03
C LEU A 121 -37.48 -23.47 23.48
N GLY A 122 -36.56 -22.92 24.27
CA GLY A 122 -36.40 -23.24 25.68
C GLY A 122 -37.65 -22.91 26.52
N VAL A 123 -38.24 -21.74 26.30
CA VAL A 123 -39.48 -21.31 26.98
C VAL A 123 -40.66 -22.21 26.59
N LEU A 124 -40.82 -22.52 25.30
CA LEU A 124 -41.87 -23.43 24.83
C LEU A 124 -41.73 -24.83 25.45
N TYR A 125 -40.50 -25.36 25.51
CA TYR A 125 -40.24 -26.66 26.12
C TYR A 125 -40.56 -26.68 27.61
N LEU A 126 -40.10 -25.67 28.36
CA LEU A 126 -40.40 -25.52 29.79
C LEU A 126 -41.91 -25.40 30.05
N GLY A 127 -42.63 -24.62 29.23
CA GLY A 127 -44.08 -24.49 29.29
C GLY A 127 -44.79 -25.83 29.08
N PHE A 128 -44.35 -26.60 28.08
CA PHE A 128 -44.88 -27.94 27.80
C PHE A 128 -44.65 -28.90 28.97
N VAL A 129 -43.45 -28.93 29.54
CA VAL A 129 -43.10 -29.77 30.69
C VAL A 129 -43.94 -29.39 31.92
N LEU A 130 -44.11 -28.10 32.19
CA LEU A 130 -44.91 -27.60 33.31
C LEU A 130 -46.38 -27.95 33.12
N TYR A 131 -46.94 -27.73 31.93
CA TYR A 131 -48.31 -28.13 31.59
C TYR A 131 -48.53 -29.62 31.79
N ARG A 132 -47.61 -30.46 31.30
CA ARG A 132 -47.67 -31.91 31.46
C ARG A 132 -47.60 -32.33 32.93
N ARG A 133 -46.74 -31.70 33.75
CA ARG A 133 -46.66 -31.94 35.20
C ARG A 133 -47.94 -31.54 35.92
N LEU A 134 -48.50 -30.36 35.63
CA LEU A 134 -49.74 -29.89 36.25
C LEU A 134 -50.93 -30.77 35.86
N ARG A 135 -50.99 -31.24 34.61
CA ARG A 135 -52.02 -32.20 34.17
C ARG A 135 -51.91 -33.53 34.90
N ARG A 136 -50.70 -34.06 35.10
CA ARG A 136 -50.46 -35.27 35.92
C ARG A 136 -50.90 -35.09 37.37
N LYS A 137 -50.58 -33.95 38.00
CA LYS A 137 -51.03 -33.66 39.38
C LYS A 137 -52.55 -33.55 39.50
N ARG A 138 -53.22 -32.92 38.53
CA ARG A 138 -54.69 -32.84 38.49
C ARG A 138 -55.37 -34.21 38.35
N LEU A 139 -54.75 -35.16 37.64
CA LEU A 139 -55.26 -36.53 37.54
C LEU A 139 -55.12 -37.30 38.85
N LEU A 140 -54.02 -37.14 39.59
CA LEU A 140 -53.81 -37.76 40.89
C LEU A 140 -54.76 -37.24 41.99
N HIS A 141 -55.07 -35.94 42.01
CA HIS A 141 -56.05 -35.39 42.96
C HIS A 141 -57.52 -35.72 42.60
N ARG A 142 -57.80 -36.24 41.41
CA ARG A 142 -59.14 -36.71 41.03
C ARG A 142 -59.34 -38.22 41.26
N GLY A 143 -58.28 -38.96 41.59
CA GLY A 143 -58.31 -40.40 41.89
C GLY A 143 -58.15 -40.76 43.37
N GLY A 144 -58.03 -39.77 44.27
CA GLY A 144 -57.85 -39.97 45.71
C GLY A 144 -59.15 -40.03 46.51
N GLY A 145 -60.15 -40.74 46.01
CA GLY A 145 -61.46 -40.93 46.66
C GLY A 145 -61.89 -42.38 46.59
N TYR A 146 -61.16 -43.28 47.26
CA TYR A 146 -61.63 -44.63 47.56
C TYR A 146 -61.88 -44.71 49.07
N PRO A 147 -63.14 -44.83 49.52
CA PRO A 147 -63.45 -45.30 50.87
C PRO A 147 -63.36 -46.83 50.87
N GLY A 148 -62.26 -47.40 51.35
CA GLY A 148 -62.27 -48.78 51.88
C GLY A 148 -62.73 -48.66 53.33
N GLU A 149 -63.90 -49.17 53.71
CA GLU A 149 -64.14 -50.58 54.03
C GLU A 149 -63.14 -51.12 55.06
N ASP A 150 -63.23 -50.61 56.29
CA ASP A 150 -62.75 -51.33 57.47
C ASP A 150 -63.94 -52.02 58.14
N TYR A 151 -64.00 -53.31 57.84
CA TYR A 151 -64.62 -54.41 58.57
C TYR A 151 -64.43 -54.32 60.10
N TYR A 152 -65.45 -54.75 60.88
CA TYR A 152 -65.42 -55.62 62.08
C TYR A 152 -66.61 -55.33 63.03
N PRO A 153 -67.05 -56.32 63.84
CA PRO A 153 -67.48 -57.69 63.57
C PRO A 153 -69.02 -57.87 63.60
#